data_AF-X1KEN8-F1
#
_entry.id   AF-X1KEN8-F1
#
_cell.length_a   1.000
_cell.length_b   1.000
_cell.length_c   1.000
_cell.angle_alpha   90.00
_cell.angle_beta   90.00
_cell.angle_gamma   90.00
#
_symmetry.space_group_name_H-M   'P 1'
#
loop_
_entity.id
_entity.type
_entity.pdbx_description
1 polymer ?
#
loop_
_entity_poly.entity_id
_entity_poly.type
_entity_poly.pdbx_seq_one_letter_code
_entity_poly.pdbx_strand_id
1 'polypeptide(L)' 'KEDISDDELKLLPLRTLKELMGDKLNKETCDVAFIMKDDPKFRLLSNEEKEELLNKL' A
#
# COMPACT_ATOMS: atom_id res chain seq x y z
N LYS A 1 19.88 3.85 -12.63
CA LYS A 1 18.65 3.05 -12.50
C LYS A 1 18.21 3.26 -11.07
N GLU A 2 17.03 3.84 -10.86
CA GLU A 2 16.50 4.03 -9.51
C GLU A 2 15.86 2.70 -9.11
N ASP A 3 16.56 1.94 -8.28
CA ASP A 3 16.03 0.70 -7.70
C ASP A 3 15.15 1.09 -6.51
N ILE A 4 13.88 1.39 -6.76
CA ILE A 4 12.87 1.53 -5.70
C ILE A 4 12.54 0.13 -5.22
N SER A 5 12.59 -0.09 -3.91
CA SER A 5 12.23 -1.38 -3.32
C SER A 5 10.73 -1.69 -3.48
N ASP A 6 10.37 -2.97 -3.50
CA ASP A 6 8.96 -3.38 -3.59
C ASP A 6 8.10 -2.82 -2.44
N ASP A 7 8.71 -2.63 -1.27
CA ASP A 7 8.04 -2.03 -0.11
C ASP A 7 7.82 -0.52 -0.31
N GLU A 8 8.80 0.20 -0.87
CA GLU A 8 8.61 1.60 -1.24
C GLU A 8 7.56 1.77 -2.33
N LEU A 9 7.50 0.87 -3.32
CA LEU A 9 6.48 0.88 -4.37
C LEU A 9 5.05 0.78 -3.81
N LYS A 10 4.85 0.04 -2.72
CA LYS A 10 3.56 -0.06 -2.03
C LYS A 10 3.23 1.20 -1.21
N LEU A 11 4.26 1.86 -0.66
CA LEU A 11 4.07 3.04 0.18
C LEU A 11 3.83 4.33 -0.63
N LEU A 12 4.33 4.44 -1.86
CA LEU A 12 4.15 5.64 -2.70
C LEU A 12 2.66 5.99 -2.96
N PRO A 13 1.80 5.04 -3.41
CA PRO A 13 0.37 5.30 -3.54
C PRO A 13 -0.30 5.63 -2.21
N LEU A 14 0.12 4.97 -1.12
CA LEU A 14 -0.44 5.20 0.21
C LEU A 14 -0.10 6.59 0.77
N ARG A 15 1.12 7.10 0.54
CA ARG A 15 1.50 8.48 0.87
C ARG A 15 0.64 9.49 0.11
N THR A 16 0.46 9.25 -1.19
CA THR A 16 -0.42 10.09 -2.03
C THR A 16 -1.85 10.08 -1.52
N LEU A 17 -2.39 8.91 -1.16
CA LEU A 17 -3.72 8.79 -0.55
C LEU A 17 -3.80 9.51 0.80
N LYS A 18 -2.75 9.45 1.63
CA LYS A 18 -2.69 10.13 2.92
C LYS A 18 -2.76 11.65 2.75
N GLU A 19 -2.06 12.21 1.76
CA GLU A 19 -2.12 13.63 1.42
C GLU A 19 -3.53 14.06 0.96
N LEU A 20 -4.23 13.23 0.20
CA LEU A 20 -5.58 13.53 -0.31
C LEU A 20 -6.68 13.35 0.74
N MET A 21 -6.57 12.32 1.59
CA MET A 21 -7.63 11.93 2.53
C MET A 21 -7.39 12.45 3.95
N GLY A 22 -6.15 12.81 4.31
CA GLY A 22 -5.75 13.22 5.64
C GLY A 22 -6.04 12.14 6.69
N ASP A 23 -6.70 12.51 7.79
CA ASP A 23 -7.01 11.61 8.91
C ASP A 23 -8.11 10.59 8.61
N LYS A 24 -8.76 10.70 7.44
CA LYS A 24 -9.77 9.73 7.02
C LYS A 24 -9.16 8.45 6.46
N LEU A 25 -7.87 8.44 6.11
CA LEU A 25 -7.19 7.24 5.65
C LEU A 25 -6.97 6.27 6.82
N ASN A 26 -7.58 5.10 6.74
CA ASN A 26 -7.42 3.99 7.66
C ASN A 26 -7.73 2.67 6.91
N LYS A 27 -7.52 1.52 7.56
CA LYS A 27 -7.71 0.19 6.96
C LYS A 27 -9.13 -0.06 6.40
N GLU A 28 -10.15 0.65 6.87
CA GLU A 28 -11.54 0.51 6.40
C GLU A 28 -11.87 1.46 5.25
N THR A 29 -11.02 2.45 4.98
CA THR A 29 -11.27 3.50 3.97
C THR A 29 -10.33 3.42 2.77
N CYS A 30 -9.44 2.42 2.73
CA CYS A 30 -8.66 2.09 1.55
C CYS A 30 -8.54 0.57 1.36
N ASP A 31 -8.33 0.18 0.10
CA ASP A 31 -7.96 -1.17 -0.28
C ASP A 31 -6.63 -1.14 -1.04
N VAL A 32 -5.79 -2.14 -0.76
CA VAL A 32 -4.47 -2.27 -1.36
C VAL A 32 -4.35 -3.64 -1.98
N ALA A 33 -4.06 -3.67 -3.27
CA ALA A 33 -3.80 -4.91 -4.00
C ALA A 33 -2.64 -4.74 -4.97
N PHE A 34 -1.95 -5.84 -5.26
CA PHE A 34 -0.81 -5.85 -6.18
C PHE A 34 -0.71 -7.17 -6.96
N ILE A 35 0.06 -7.12 -8.04
CA ILE A 35 0.52 -8.26 -8.81
C ILE A 35 2.04 -8.11 -8.93
N MET A 36 2.79 -9.12 -8.51
CA MET A 36 4.25 -9.08 -8.62
C MET A 36 4.67 -9.62 -9.97
N LYS A 37 5.80 -9.14 -10.50
CA LYS A 37 6.32 -9.63 -11.77
C LYS A 37 6.71 -11.12 -11.70
N ASP A 38 7.31 -11.52 -10.59
CA ASP A 38 7.80 -12.89 -10.38
C ASP A 38 6.71 -13.82 -9.79
N ASP A 39 5.62 -13.25 -9.25
CA ASP A 39 4.41 -13.98 -8.84
C ASP A 39 3.18 -13.27 -9.43
N PRO A 40 2.68 -13.71 -10.61
CA PRO A 40 1.62 -13.04 -11.34
C PRO A 40 0.23 -13.22 -10.71
N LYS A 41 0.14 -13.64 -9.45
CA LYS A 41 -1.10 -13.75 -8.70
C LYS A 41 -1.52 -12.38 -8.17
N PHE A 42 -2.79 -12.05 -8.38
CA PHE A 42 -3.42 -10.93 -7.71
C PHE A 42 -3.51 -11.21 -6.21
N ARG A 43 -2.98 -10.29 -5.40
CA ARG A 43 -3.09 -10.34 -3.95
C ARG A 43 -3.75 -9.06 -3.45
N LEU A 44 -4.91 -9.23 -2.82
CA LEU A 44 -5.58 -8.20 -2.03
C LEU A 44 -5.12 -8.35 -0.58
N LEU A 45 -4.75 -7.24 0.05
CA LEU A 45 -4.31 -7.24 1.44
C LEU A 45 -5.50 -7.29 2.40
N SER A 46 -5.34 -8.05 3.48
CA SER A 46 -6.27 -8.07 4.60
C SER A 46 -6.25 -6.74 5.37
N ASN A 47 -7.23 -6.54 6.24
CA ASN A 47 -7.26 -5.36 7.12
C ASN A 47 -6.06 -5.30 8.07
N GLU A 48 -5.53 -6.45 8.50
CA GLU A 48 -4.32 -6.53 9.35
C GLU A 48 -3.08 -6.11 8.56
N GLU A 49 -2.91 -6.62 7.34
CA GLU A 49 -1.79 -6.25 6.46
C GLU A 49 -1.84 -4.77 6.04
N LYS A 50 -3.06 -4.23 5.83
CA LYS A 50 -3.26 -2.80 5.57
C LYS A 50 -2.86 -1.96 6.77
N GLU A 51 -3.24 -2.36 7.98
CA GLU A 51 -2.84 -1.66 9.22
C GLU A 51 -1.31 -1.61 9.36
N GLU A 52 -0.62 -2.73 9.14
CA GLU A 52 0.84 -2.78 9.17
C GLU A 52 1.49 -1.84 8.15
N LEU A 53 0.94 -1.73 6.94
CA LEU A 53 1.44 -0.79 5.93
C LEU A 53 1.16 0.67 6.29
N LEU A 54 -0.04 0.98 6.79
CA LEU A 54 -0.39 2.34 7.21
C LEU A 54 0.45 2.82 8.39
N ASN A 55 0.87 1.90 9.28
CA ASN A 55 1.79 2.20 10.39
C ASN A 55 3.24 2.48 9.95
N LYS A 56 3.60 2.19 8.68
CA LYS A 56 4.90 2.52 8.09
C LYS A 56 4.91 3.89 7.38
N LEU A 57 3.77 4.58 7.33
CA LEU A 57 3.64 5.92 6.73
C LEU A 57 4.24 7.02 7.61
#